data_AF-A0A8J5HUB1-F1
#
_entry.id   AF-A0A8J5HUB1-F1
#
_cell.length_a   1.000
_cell.length_b   1.000
_cell.length_c   1.000
_cell.angle_alpha   90.00
_cell.angle_beta   90.00
_cell.angle_gamma   90.00
#
_symmetry.space_group_name_H-M   'P 1'
#
loop_
_entity.id
_entity.type
_entity.pdbx_description
1 polymer ?
#
loop_
_entity_poly.entity_id
_entity_poly.type
_entity_poly.pdbx_seq_one_letter_code
_entity_poly.pdbx_strand_id
1 'polypeptide(L)'
;MLASTAGVSWRSFYLFLRLSLSGRLRGLEWLLLPNLGDLPLPSALPPLRLLAPAGCSAVRRLEVTEMGSGRPLGLLVALLLAAVMAFVAAQEVATTAPRRRNAYAAMMYMGTPRDYEFYVATRVMMRSLARLGVDADLVVIASVDVPKRWVQTLQEEDGVKVVSVENLKNPYENQGNFNTRFKLTLNKLYAWSLVSYDRVVMLDSDNIFLQRTDELFQCGQFCAVFINPCIFHTGLFVLQPSMKVFKDMLHELEIVRDNPDGADQGFLASYFSDLLDQPMFHPPSNGTKLIGSYRLPLGYQMDASYYYLKLRWSIPCGPNSVITFPSAPWLKPWYWWSWPVLPLGLAWHEQRRENLGYGSELPVLLIQAVMYIGIMAITRLARPGLSKLCYNRRPEKSITILHTTLKIAAFWSILAAYAVPFFLIPRTVHPLFGWSLYMLGVASLLSIVINAFLLPPLPVLTVLLGMLGSLFVMAFPWYSDGVVRALVVFAYAFCCSPIVWSSLMKVIVSLQNLVERDAFFPRLGESTEMSEFNKLY
;
A
#
# COMPACT_ATOMS: atom_id res chain seq x y z
N MET A 1 15.85 0.58 -28.90
CA MET A 1 17.02 0.50 -27.98
C MET A 1 16.75 1.20 -26.64
N LEU A 2 15.54 1.06 -26.08
CA LEU A 2 15.13 1.56 -24.75
C LEU A 2 14.23 0.51 -24.06
N ALA A 3 14.70 -0.73 -24.03
CA ALA A 3 14.02 -1.87 -23.41
C ALA A 3 14.95 -2.61 -22.42
N SER A 4 15.89 -1.90 -21.78
CA SER A 4 16.98 -2.53 -21.02
C SER A 4 17.32 -1.88 -19.68
N THR A 5 16.41 -1.14 -19.04
CA THR A 5 16.70 -0.52 -17.72
C THR A 5 15.69 -0.82 -16.62
N ALA A 6 14.76 -1.75 -16.84
CA ALA A 6 14.02 -2.39 -15.76
C ALA A 6 14.39 -3.87 -15.74
N GLY A 7 15.37 -4.22 -14.90
CA GLY A 7 15.78 -5.60 -14.60
C GLY A 7 14.70 -6.37 -13.84
N VAL A 8 13.54 -6.55 -14.45
CA VAL A 8 12.55 -7.54 -14.06
C VAL A 8 12.64 -8.63 -15.12
N SER A 9 13.15 -9.78 -14.71
CA SER A 9 13.25 -10.95 -15.56
C SER A 9 11.86 -11.35 -16.06
N TRP A 10 11.56 -11.06 -17.32
CA TRP A 10 10.40 -11.56 -18.06
C TRP A 10 10.28 -13.09 -18.00
N ARG A 11 11.35 -13.81 -17.62
CA ARG A 11 11.31 -15.27 -17.42
C ARG A 11 10.36 -15.68 -16.31
N SER A 12 10.19 -14.91 -15.24
CA SER A 12 9.27 -15.28 -14.14
C SER A 12 7.80 -15.13 -14.54
N PHE A 13 7.48 -14.10 -15.33
CA PHE A 13 6.13 -13.89 -15.88
C PHE A 13 5.80 -14.93 -16.97
N TYR A 14 6.80 -15.28 -17.79
CA TYR A 14 6.66 -16.34 -18.79
C TYR A 14 6.55 -17.74 -18.18
N LEU A 15 7.28 -18.03 -17.09
CA LEU A 15 7.13 -19.30 -16.34
C LEU A 15 5.74 -19.44 -15.72
N PHE A 16 5.21 -18.33 -15.17
CA PHE A 16 3.87 -18.29 -14.59
C PHE A 16 2.77 -18.55 -15.64
N LEU A 17 2.89 -17.95 -16.84
CA LEU A 17 1.99 -18.23 -17.96
C LEU A 17 2.15 -19.65 -18.52
N ARG A 18 3.39 -20.17 -18.62
CA ARG A 18 3.67 -21.48 -19.19
C ARG A 18 3.20 -22.63 -18.29
N LEU A 19 3.35 -22.50 -16.97
CA LEU A 19 2.84 -23.46 -15.98
C LEU A 19 1.30 -23.46 -15.91
N SER A 20 0.67 -22.30 -16.14
CA SER A 20 -0.80 -22.18 -16.15
C SER A 20 -1.44 -22.73 -17.44
N LEU A 21 -0.75 -22.63 -18.57
CA LEU A 21 -1.24 -23.12 -19.87
C LEU A 21 -0.91 -24.60 -20.16
N SER A 22 0.15 -25.18 -19.56
CA SER A 22 0.52 -26.57 -19.80
C SER A 22 -0.29 -27.60 -18.99
N GLY A 23 -1.02 -27.17 -17.95
CA GLY A 23 -1.74 -28.06 -17.03
C GLY A 23 -3.22 -28.33 -17.39
N ARG A 24 -3.72 -27.85 -18.53
CA ARG A 24 -5.17 -27.81 -18.80
C ARG A 24 -5.58 -28.18 -20.22
N LEU A 25 -5.01 -29.25 -20.78
CA LEU A 25 -5.42 -29.78 -22.09
C LEU A 25 -5.57 -31.31 -22.16
N ARG A 26 -5.67 -32.02 -21.02
CA ARG A 26 -6.09 -33.44 -21.02
C ARG A 26 -7.09 -33.67 -19.89
N GLY A 27 -8.33 -33.99 -20.27
CA GLY A 27 -9.39 -34.39 -19.33
C GLY A 27 -10.59 -33.44 -19.37
N LEU A 28 -11.31 -33.43 -20.49
CA LEU A 28 -12.67 -32.87 -20.58
C LEU A 28 -13.43 -33.62 -21.69
N GLU A 29 -13.79 -34.85 -21.37
CA GLU A 29 -14.91 -35.56 -21.99
C GLU A 29 -15.81 -36.06 -20.84
N TRP A 30 -17.14 -36.00 -21.05
CA TRP A 30 -18.25 -36.33 -20.12
C TRP A 30 -18.51 -35.23 -19.06
N LEU A 31 -19.64 -34.53 -18.97
CA LEU A 31 -21.04 -34.80 -19.33
C LEU A 31 -21.76 -33.53 -19.84
N LEU A 32 -22.70 -33.74 -20.75
CA LEU A 32 -23.62 -32.75 -21.34
C LEU A 32 -25.05 -32.94 -20.81
N LEU A 33 -25.70 -31.79 -20.51
CA LEU A 33 -27.15 -31.48 -20.58
C LEU A 33 -28.07 -31.89 -19.38
N PRO A 34 -29.28 -31.31 -19.24
CA PRO A 34 -29.56 -29.93 -18.78
C PRO A 34 -30.73 -29.85 -17.76
N ASN A 35 -30.95 -28.70 -17.10
CA ASN A 35 -32.32 -28.21 -16.84
C ASN A 35 -32.34 -26.79 -16.25
N LEU A 36 -33.22 -25.98 -16.81
CA LEU A 36 -33.65 -24.66 -16.32
C LEU A 36 -34.48 -24.78 -15.04
N GLY A 37 -34.41 -23.77 -14.18
CA GLY A 37 -35.33 -23.57 -13.06
C GLY A 37 -34.93 -22.41 -12.15
N ASP A 38 -35.41 -21.21 -12.50
CA ASP A 38 -35.87 -20.09 -11.65
C ASP A 38 -35.09 -19.57 -10.40
N LEU A 39 -34.70 -18.28 -10.53
CA LEU A 39 -34.68 -17.16 -9.53
C LEU A 39 -33.57 -17.11 -8.44
N PRO A 40 -33.26 -15.92 -7.86
CA PRO A 40 -33.13 -14.57 -8.42
C PRO A 40 -31.76 -13.88 -8.07
N LEU A 41 -31.47 -12.74 -8.71
CA LEU A 41 -30.37 -11.83 -8.35
C LEU A 41 -30.56 -11.22 -6.94
N PRO A 42 -29.48 -11.03 -6.14
CA PRO A 42 -29.50 -10.08 -5.04
C PRO A 42 -29.13 -8.68 -5.53
N SER A 43 -30.13 -7.81 -5.46
CA SER A 43 -30.04 -6.35 -5.52
C SER A 43 -29.28 -5.75 -4.35
N ALA A 44 -28.51 -4.71 -4.66
CA ALA A 44 -28.27 -3.47 -3.88
C ALA A 44 -28.26 -3.55 -2.33
N LEU A 45 -27.09 -3.22 -1.78
CA LEU A 45 -26.89 -2.78 -0.39
C LEU A 45 -27.86 -1.63 -0.02
N PRO A 46 -28.51 -1.65 1.16
CA PRO A 46 -29.39 -0.56 1.59
C PRO A 46 -28.60 0.63 2.18
N PRO A 47 -29.14 1.86 2.11
CA PRO A 47 -28.50 3.05 2.67
C PRO A 47 -28.72 3.15 4.19
N LEU A 48 -27.63 3.41 4.94
CA LEU A 48 -27.70 3.72 6.38
C LEU A 48 -28.30 5.11 6.61
N ARG A 49 -29.32 5.17 7.46
CA ARG A 49 -29.93 6.41 7.97
C ARG A 49 -29.01 7.09 8.99
N LEU A 50 -28.76 8.38 8.80
CA LEU A 50 -28.23 9.29 9.83
C LEU A 50 -29.26 9.43 10.96
N LEU A 51 -28.87 9.10 12.19
CA LEU A 51 -29.55 9.53 13.40
C LEU A 51 -28.78 10.72 13.98
N ALA A 52 -29.44 11.88 14.01
CA ALA A 52 -28.99 13.07 14.71
C ALA A 52 -29.10 12.90 16.23
N PRO A 53 -28.25 13.55 17.04
CA PRO A 53 -28.35 13.48 18.50
C PRO A 53 -29.47 14.40 19.00
N ALA A 54 -30.40 13.83 19.76
CA ALA A 54 -31.35 14.58 20.57
C ALA A 54 -30.62 15.19 21.78
N GLY A 55 -30.77 16.50 21.98
CA GLY A 55 -30.30 17.19 23.16
C GLY A 55 -31.11 16.84 24.41
N CYS A 56 -30.48 17.01 25.57
CA CYS A 56 -31.21 17.30 26.80
C CYS A 56 -30.36 18.19 27.70
N SER A 57 -30.79 19.43 27.84
CA SER A 57 -30.36 20.37 28.86
C SER A 57 -30.77 19.87 30.25
N ALA A 58 -29.87 20.00 31.22
CA ALA A 58 -30.22 20.10 32.64
C ALA A 58 -29.11 20.86 33.38
N VAL A 59 -29.10 22.19 33.21
CA VAL A 59 -28.38 23.10 34.11
C VAL A 59 -29.15 23.13 35.43
N ARG A 60 -28.67 22.38 36.43
CA ARG A 60 -29.22 22.45 37.78
C ARG A 60 -28.61 23.66 38.50
N ARG A 61 -29.48 24.62 38.81
CA ARG A 61 -29.24 25.82 39.60
C ARG A 61 -28.91 25.38 41.04
N LEU A 62 -27.69 25.65 41.51
CA LEU A 62 -27.30 25.48 42.91
C LEU A 62 -27.91 26.63 43.70
N GLU A 63 -28.93 26.33 44.50
CA GLU A 63 -29.41 27.22 45.57
C GLU A 63 -28.37 27.22 46.69
N VAL A 64 -27.80 28.39 46.97
CA VAL A 64 -26.94 28.64 48.12
C VAL A 64 -27.86 28.94 49.30
N THR A 65 -28.04 27.97 50.19
CA THR A 65 -28.66 28.18 51.50
C THR A 65 -27.64 28.81 52.45
N GLU A 66 -27.98 29.99 52.97
CA GLU A 66 -27.25 30.61 54.09
C GLU A 66 -27.28 29.69 55.31
N MET A 67 -26.10 29.33 55.83
CA MET A 67 -25.97 28.68 57.12
C MET A 67 -25.00 29.48 57.99
N GLY A 68 -25.51 29.89 59.14
CA GLY A 68 -24.91 30.90 60.02
C GLY A 68 -23.56 30.51 60.63
N SER A 69 -22.74 31.55 60.78
CA SER A 69 -21.85 31.84 61.92
C SER A 69 -21.38 30.65 62.78
N GLY A 70 -20.20 30.11 62.44
CA GLY A 70 -19.35 29.38 63.39
C GLY A 70 -18.53 28.25 62.77
N ARG A 71 -17.26 28.54 62.43
CA ARG A 71 -16.22 27.59 61.94
C ARG A 71 -16.37 27.06 60.50
N PRO A 72 -16.27 27.91 59.46
CA PRO A 72 -16.41 27.45 58.07
C PRO A 72 -15.13 26.86 57.44
N LEU A 73 -13.94 27.13 57.97
CA LEU A 73 -12.68 26.77 57.29
C LEU A 73 -12.33 25.27 57.43
N GLY A 74 -12.56 24.68 58.60
CA GLY A 74 -12.18 23.28 58.86
C GLY A 74 -13.02 22.26 58.09
N LEU A 75 -14.32 22.52 57.93
CA LEU A 75 -15.22 21.64 57.21
C LEU A 75 -14.96 21.68 55.70
N LEU A 76 -14.66 22.87 55.16
CA LEU A 76 -14.32 23.06 53.74
C LEU A 76 -12.99 22.40 53.38
N VAL A 77 -11.99 22.49 54.26
CA VAL A 77 -10.68 21.81 54.09
C VAL A 77 -10.85 20.29 54.18
N ALA A 78 -11.68 19.79 55.09
CA ALA A 78 -11.95 18.35 55.19
C ALA A 78 -12.70 17.80 53.97
N LEU A 79 -13.67 18.55 53.43
CA LEU A 79 -14.39 18.18 52.21
C LEU A 79 -13.50 18.23 50.97
N LEU A 80 -12.61 19.23 50.87
CA LEU A 80 -11.60 19.31 49.81
C LEU A 80 -10.59 18.16 49.91
N LEU A 81 -10.11 17.83 51.10
CA LEU A 81 -9.22 16.69 51.31
C LEU A 81 -9.92 15.36 51.01
N ALA A 82 -11.18 15.19 51.40
CA ALA A 82 -11.96 14.00 51.07
C ALA A 82 -12.22 13.90 49.57
N ALA A 83 -12.50 15.01 48.89
CA ALA A 83 -12.66 15.05 47.44
C ALA A 83 -11.36 14.76 46.70
N VAL A 84 -10.22 15.32 47.15
CA VAL A 84 -8.89 15.03 46.60
C VAL A 84 -8.51 13.58 46.86
N MET A 85 -8.74 13.03 48.05
CA MET A 85 -8.49 11.63 48.37
C MET A 85 -9.41 10.69 47.58
N ALA A 86 -10.67 11.05 47.37
CA ALA A 86 -11.58 10.30 46.52
C ALA A 86 -11.17 10.39 45.04
N PHE A 87 -10.63 11.53 44.59
CA PHE A 87 -10.11 11.70 43.23
C PHE A 87 -8.81 10.89 43.04
N VAL A 88 -7.91 10.90 44.02
CA VAL A 88 -6.67 10.10 44.04
C VAL A 88 -7.00 8.61 44.12
N ALA A 89 -7.96 8.20 44.95
CA ALA A 89 -8.43 6.81 45.02
C ALA A 89 -9.14 6.38 43.73
N ALA A 90 -9.90 7.27 43.09
CA ALA A 90 -10.50 7.01 41.78
C ALA A 90 -9.44 6.92 40.67
N GLN A 91 -8.28 7.53 40.85
CA GLN A 91 -7.14 7.50 39.91
C GLN A 91 -6.23 6.27 40.14
N GLU A 92 -6.21 5.70 41.35
CA GLU A 92 -5.55 4.42 41.67
C GLU A 92 -6.37 3.18 41.28
N VAL A 93 -7.68 3.32 40.99
CA VAL A 93 -8.40 2.31 40.22
C VAL A 93 -8.05 2.50 38.73
N ALA A 94 -6.77 2.36 38.41
CA ALA A 94 -6.37 1.89 37.10
C ALA A 94 -7.05 0.53 36.94
N THR A 95 -8.17 0.50 36.22
CA THR A 95 -8.86 -0.73 35.84
C THR A 95 -7.82 -1.61 35.15
N THR A 96 -7.23 -2.56 35.88
CA THR A 96 -6.46 -3.64 35.30
C THR A 96 -7.45 -4.39 34.43
N ALA A 97 -7.45 -4.06 33.13
CA ALA A 97 -8.26 -4.74 32.15
C ALA A 97 -8.06 -6.25 32.35
N PRO A 98 -9.15 -7.05 32.36
CA PRO A 98 -9.04 -8.48 32.60
C PRO A 98 -8.02 -9.08 31.63
N ARG A 99 -7.01 -9.74 32.19
CA ARG A 99 -5.91 -10.32 31.42
C ARG A 99 -6.47 -11.34 30.43
N ARG A 100 -6.42 -11.01 29.13
CA ARG A 100 -6.82 -11.94 28.07
C ARG A 100 -5.84 -13.10 28.04
N ARG A 101 -6.35 -14.30 27.76
CA ARG A 101 -5.53 -15.54 27.72
C ARG A 101 -4.83 -15.74 26.40
N ASN A 102 -5.31 -15.13 25.33
CA ASN A 102 -4.78 -15.28 23.98
C ASN A 102 -4.40 -13.92 23.38
N ALA A 103 -3.62 -13.93 22.31
CA ALA A 103 -3.24 -12.71 21.61
C ALA A 103 -3.25 -12.86 20.08
N TYR A 104 -3.63 -11.79 19.38
CA TYR A 104 -3.21 -11.57 17.99
C TYR A 104 -1.90 -10.81 18.01
N ALA A 105 -0.87 -11.32 17.34
CA ALA A 105 0.46 -10.74 17.33
C ALA A 105 0.90 -10.38 15.91
N ALA A 106 1.62 -9.27 15.76
CA ALA A 106 2.34 -8.94 14.52
C ALA A 106 3.79 -8.54 14.83
N MET A 107 4.68 -8.72 13.86
CA MET A 107 6.07 -8.31 13.95
C MET A 107 6.27 -6.95 13.28
N MET A 108 7.03 -6.07 13.93
CA MET A 108 7.46 -4.79 13.38
C MET A 108 8.95 -4.60 13.58
N TYR A 109 9.69 -4.34 12.50
CA TYR A 109 11.11 -4.07 12.54
C TYR A 109 11.48 -2.93 11.59
N MET A 110 12.68 -2.36 11.78
CA MET A 110 13.24 -1.31 10.95
C MET A 110 14.40 -1.81 10.10
N GLY A 111 14.63 -1.20 8.95
CA GLY A 111 15.77 -1.52 8.08
C GLY A 111 15.50 -1.37 6.60
N THR A 112 14.32 -0.85 6.19
CA THR A 112 13.97 -0.69 4.78
C THR A 112 13.37 0.68 4.47
N PRO A 113 13.47 1.18 3.23
CA PRO A 113 12.77 2.41 2.81
C PRO A 113 11.23 2.32 2.84
N ARG A 114 10.66 1.21 3.30
CA ARG A 114 9.22 0.92 3.34
C ARG A 114 8.68 0.80 4.76
N ASP A 115 9.52 1.00 5.78
CA ASP A 115 9.15 0.75 7.18
C ASP A 115 7.91 1.55 7.61
N TYR A 116 7.78 2.80 7.14
CA TYR A 116 6.59 3.62 7.40
C TYR A 116 5.30 3.03 6.79
N GLU A 117 5.40 2.33 5.67
CA GLU A 117 4.24 1.72 5.01
C GLU A 117 3.73 0.53 5.83
N PHE A 118 4.64 -0.30 6.31
CA PHE A 118 4.32 -1.44 7.18
C PHE A 118 3.87 -1.00 8.57
N TYR A 119 4.39 0.12 9.08
CA TYR A 119 3.84 0.78 10.27
C TYR A 119 2.37 1.10 10.09
N VAL A 120 2.01 1.84 9.02
CA VAL A 120 0.61 2.19 8.72
C VAL A 120 -0.24 0.93 8.53
N ALA A 121 0.25 -0.07 7.80
CA ALA A 121 -0.45 -1.34 7.59
C ALA A 121 -0.75 -2.08 8.90
N THR A 122 0.24 -2.17 9.80
CA THR A 122 0.08 -2.78 11.12
C THR A 122 -0.98 -2.05 11.95
N ARG A 123 -0.96 -0.71 11.96
CA ARG A 123 -1.98 0.09 12.67
C ARG A 123 -3.38 -0.15 12.12
N VAL A 124 -3.54 -0.18 10.79
CA VAL A 124 -4.82 -0.45 10.14
C VAL A 124 -5.34 -1.82 10.54
N MET A 125 -4.50 -2.85 10.46
CA MET A 125 -4.86 -4.22 10.82
C MET A 125 -5.24 -4.36 12.31
N MET A 126 -4.43 -3.82 13.23
CA MET A 126 -4.69 -3.91 14.67
C MET A 126 -5.99 -3.18 15.06
N ARG A 127 -6.21 -1.97 14.53
CA ARG A 127 -7.47 -1.25 14.76
C ARG A 127 -8.67 -1.96 14.15
N SER A 128 -8.53 -2.61 12.98
CA SER A 128 -9.59 -3.45 12.39
C SER A 128 -9.99 -4.58 13.34
N LEU A 129 -9.01 -5.31 13.88
CA LEU A 129 -9.25 -6.39 14.84
C LEU A 129 -9.94 -5.89 16.12
N ALA A 130 -9.50 -4.73 16.65
CA ALA A 130 -10.13 -4.13 17.82
C ALA A 130 -11.63 -3.86 17.59
N ARG A 131 -12.00 -3.33 16.41
CA ARG A 131 -13.41 -3.04 16.07
C ARG A 131 -14.26 -4.28 15.85
N LEU A 132 -13.65 -5.40 15.47
CA LEU A 132 -14.33 -6.70 15.40
C LEU A 132 -14.65 -7.29 16.79
N GLY A 133 -14.22 -6.64 17.88
CA GLY A 133 -14.55 -7.06 19.24
C GLY A 133 -13.92 -8.40 19.61
N VAL A 134 -12.66 -8.61 19.22
CA VAL A 134 -11.89 -9.81 19.54
C VAL A 134 -11.70 -10.00 21.05
N ASP A 135 -11.80 -11.23 21.52
CA ASP A 135 -11.52 -11.65 22.90
C ASP A 135 -10.04 -12.06 23.07
N ALA A 136 -9.15 -11.15 22.72
CA ALA A 136 -7.70 -11.36 22.78
C ALA A 136 -6.96 -10.04 22.95
N ASP A 137 -5.74 -10.11 23.48
CA ASP A 137 -4.84 -8.97 23.46
C ASP A 137 -4.32 -8.73 22.04
N LEU A 138 -4.18 -7.46 21.65
CA LEU A 138 -3.49 -7.08 20.43
C LEU A 138 -2.04 -6.76 20.78
N VAL A 139 -1.10 -7.48 20.15
CA VAL A 139 0.32 -7.41 20.47
C VAL A 139 1.14 -7.06 19.23
N VAL A 140 2.07 -6.11 19.37
CA VAL A 140 3.11 -5.87 18.37
C VAL A 140 4.45 -6.20 19.00
N ILE A 141 5.15 -7.17 18.41
CA ILE A 141 6.54 -7.46 18.71
C ILE A 141 7.37 -6.46 17.90
N ALA A 142 8.03 -5.52 18.56
CA ALA A 142 8.75 -4.43 17.93
C ALA A 142 10.26 -4.62 18.14
N SER A 143 11.06 -4.51 17.08
CA SER A 143 12.52 -4.40 17.27
C SER A 143 12.86 -3.13 18.05
N VAL A 144 13.94 -3.15 18.83
CA VAL A 144 14.44 -1.97 19.57
C VAL A 144 14.67 -0.73 18.69
N ASP A 145 14.90 -0.94 17.40
CA ASP A 145 15.13 0.11 16.39
C ASP A 145 13.85 0.89 16.02
N VAL A 146 12.66 0.36 16.36
CA VAL A 146 11.39 1.02 16.02
C VAL A 146 11.32 2.37 16.74
N PRO A 147 11.02 3.48 16.03
CA PRO A 147 10.98 4.79 16.63
C PRO A 147 10.08 4.84 17.87
N LYS A 148 10.58 5.41 18.98
CA LYS A 148 9.82 5.54 20.24
C LYS A 148 8.45 6.17 20.05
N ARG A 149 8.33 7.17 19.17
CA ARG A 149 7.06 7.80 18.83
C ARG A 149 6.06 6.82 18.23
N TRP A 150 6.50 5.89 17.38
CA TRP A 150 5.63 4.87 16.79
C TRP A 150 5.17 3.87 17.83
N VAL A 151 6.07 3.46 18.74
CA VAL A 151 5.74 2.61 19.90
C VAL A 151 4.69 3.28 20.79
N GLN A 152 4.90 4.55 21.15
CA GLN A 152 3.94 5.33 21.93
C GLN A 152 2.59 5.43 21.23
N THR A 153 2.57 5.76 19.95
CA THR A 153 1.32 5.79 19.17
C THR A 153 0.60 4.44 19.14
N LEU A 154 1.30 3.32 18.96
CA LEU A 154 0.70 1.98 19.02
C LEU A 154 0.09 1.69 20.40
N GLN A 155 0.77 2.08 21.48
CA GLN A 155 0.30 1.83 22.85
C GLN A 155 -0.87 2.74 23.24
N GLU A 156 -0.72 4.05 23.04
CA GLU A 156 -1.61 5.09 23.56
C GLU A 156 -2.80 5.34 22.64
N GLU A 157 -2.60 5.36 21.33
CA GLU A 157 -3.68 5.64 20.36
C GLU A 157 -4.36 4.37 19.85
N ASP A 158 -3.61 3.29 19.66
CA ASP A 158 -4.15 2.05 19.06
C ASP A 158 -4.54 0.99 20.10
N GLY A 159 -4.18 1.19 21.38
CA GLY A 159 -4.48 0.25 22.46
C GLY A 159 -3.74 -1.08 22.34
N VAL A 160 -2.61 -1.10 21.64
CA VAL A 160 -1.82 -2.30 21.35
C VAL A 160 -0.70 -2.48 22.38
N LYS A 161 -0.53 -3.69 22.89
CA LYS A 161 0.60 -4.05 23.75
C LYS A 161 1.87 -4.20 22.90
N VAL A 162 2.91 -3.42 23.19
CA VAL A 162 4.18 -3.51 22.47
C VAL A 162 5.21 -4.29 23.29
N VAL A 163 5.81 -5.31 22.69
CA VAL A 163 6.89 -6.12 23.26
C VAL A 163 8.17 -5.81 22.50
N SER A 164 9.14 -5.17 23.16
CA SER A 164 10.42 -4.80 22.55
C SER A 164 11.38 -5.99 22.51
N VAL A 165 12.03 -6.24 21.37
CA VAL A 165 12.99 -7.32 21.16
C VAL A 165 14.21 -6.86 20.37
N GLU A 166 15.34 -7.53 20.54
CA GLU A 166 16.52 -7.31 19.69
C GLU A 166 16.33 -7.98 18.32
N ASN A 167 17.04 -7.51 17.30
CA ASN A 167 17.00 -8.16 15.99
C ASN A 167 17.85 -9.45 16.00
N LEU A 168 17.27 -10.53 15.50
CA LEU A 168 18.01 -11.76 15.23
C LEU A 168 18.91 -11.57 14.01
N LYS A 169 20.15 -12.03 14.10
CA LYS A 169 21.06 -12.14 12.96
C LYS A 169 20.58 -13.26 12.05
N ASN A 170 20.42 -12.99 10.76
CA ASN A 170 20.04 -14.01 9.81
C ASN A 170 21.29 -14.79 9.34
N PRO A 171 21.43 -16.10 9.65
CA PRO A 171 22.61 -16.88 9.29
C PRO A 171 22.69 -17.13 7.77
N TYR A 172 21.59 -16.94 7.05
CA TYR A 172 21.46 -17.20 5.61
C TYR A 172 21.84 -15.99 4.73
N GLU A 173 22.28 -14.86 5.32
CA GLU A 173 22.61 -13.63 4.58
C GLU A 173 23.65 -13.84 3.44
N ASN A 174 24.51 -14.85 3.57
CA ASN A 174 25.55 -15.18 2.59
C ASN A 174 25.12 -16.23 1.55
N GLN A 175 23.89 -16.73 1.58
CA GLN A 175 23.40 -17.67 0.56
C GLN A 175 23.31 -16.98 -0.80
N GLY A 176 23.67 -17.68 -1.88
CA GLY A 176 23.74 -17.09 -3.23
C GLY A 176 22.41 -16.57 -3.79
N ASN A 177 21.28 -17.11 -3.33
CA ASN A 177 19.93 -16.68 -3.68
C ASN A 177 19.28 -15.78 -2.63
N PHE A 178 20.02 -15.31 -1.63
CA PHE A 178 19.49 -14.50 -0.54
C PHE A 178 18.95 -13.16 -1.03
N ASN A 179 17.76 -12.80 -0.56
CA ASN A 179 17.19 -11.48 -0.81
C ASN A 179 17.36 -10.61 0.44
N THR A 180 18.02 -9.45 0.31
CA THR A 180 18.25 -8.51 1.41
C THR A 180 16.98 -8.13 2.18
N ARG A 181 15.81 -8.20 1.54
CA ARG A 181 14.51 -7.97 2.20
C ARG A 181 14.20 -8.97 3.33
N PHE A 182 14.84 -10.15 3.33
CA PHE A 182 14.66 -11.22 4.31
C PHE A 182 15.61 -11.14 5.50
N LYS A 183 16.43 -10.08 5.57
CA LYS A 183 17.40 -9.88 6.64
C LYS A 183 16.80 -9.99 8.05
N LEU A 184 15.57 -9.50 8.24
CA LEU A 184 14.94 -9.39 9.56
C LEU A 184 13.66 -10.24 9.69
N THR A 185 13.35 -11.08 8.71
CA THR A 185 12.12 -11.88 8.75
C THR A 185 12.12 -12.92 9.87
N LEU A 186 13.30 -13.41 10.26
CA LEU A 186 13.44 -14.38 11.36
C LEU A 186 13.05 -13.81 12.73
N ASN A 187 12.94 -12.49 12.89
CA ASN A 187 12.39 -11.91 14.13
C ASN A 187 10.98 -12.41 14.45
N LYS A 188 10.24 -12.91 13.46
CA LYS A 188 8.94 -13.54 13.63
C LYS A 188 8.95 -14.70 14.64
N LEU A 189 10.11 -15.35 14.84
CA LEU A 189 10.28 -16.44 15.80
C LEU A 189 10.06 -16.01 17.25
N TYR A 190 10.21 -14.72 17.59
CA TYR A 190 9.86 -14.19 18.93
C TYR A 190 8.40 -14.40 19.31
N ALA A 191 7.51 -14.71 18.35
CA ALA A 191 6.14 -15.07 18.66
C ALA A 191 6.03 -16.26 19.65
N TRP A 192 7.00 -17.19 19.62
CA TRP A 192 7.07 -18.31 20.58
C TRP A 192 7.54 -17.91 21.99
N SER A 193 8.17 -16.75 22.17
CA SER A 193 8.60 -16.28 23.50
C SER A 193 7.47 -15.62 24.29
N LEU A 194 6.28 -15.43 23.70
CA LEU A 194 5.11 -14.82 24.32
C LEU A 194 4.38 -15.77 25.31
N VAL A 195 5.12 -16.42 26.20
CA VAL A 195 4.64 -17.46 27.14
C VAL A 195 3.65 -16.98 28.20
N SER A 196 3.34 -15.68 28.22
CA SER A 196 2.25 -15.11 29.00
C SER A 196 0.85 -15.44 28.46
N TYR A 197 0.76 -15.97 27.24
CA TYR A 197 -0.48 -16.34 26.55
C TYR A 197 -0.56 -17.85 26.30
N ASP A 198 -1.78 -18.37 26.31
CA ASP A 198 -2.06 -19.77 26.00
C ASP A 198 -1.95 -20.07 24.49
N ARG A 199 -2.39 -19.11 23.67
CA ARG A 199 -2.38 -19.17 22.20
C ARG A 199 -2.10 -17.80 21.61
N VAL A 200 -1.33 -17.80 20.51
CA VAL A 200 -1.04 -16.61 19.73
C VAL A 200 -1.40 -16.87 18.27
N VAL A 201 -2.14 -15.95 17.65
CA VAL A 201 -2.32 -15.91 16.20
C VAL A 201 -1.31 -14.90 15.67
N MET A 202 -0.27 -15.38 15.02
CA MET A 202 0.76 -14.55 14.40
C MET A 202 0.31 -14.09 13.01
N LEU A 203 0.49 -12.80 12.73
CA LEU A 203 -0.02 -12.11 11.56
C LEU A 203 1.08 -11.30 10.87
N ASP A 204 1.12 -11.41 9.54
CA ASP A 204 1.73 -10.38 8.71
C ASP A 204 0.81 -9.14 8.63
N SER A 205 1.41 -7.97 8.48
CA SER A 205 0.68 -6.69 8.43
C SER A 205 -0.09 -6.45 7.14
N ASP A 206 0.01 -7.38 6.17
CA ASP A 206 -0.76 -7.39 4.93
C ASP A 206 -1.95 -8.37 4.98
N ASN A 207 -2.47 -8.62 6.18
CA ASN A 207 -3.75 -9.30 6.39
C ASN A 207 -4.89 -8.29 6.64
N ILE A 208 -6.08 -8.64 6.15
CA ILE A 208 -7.33 -7.95 6.42
C ILE A 208 -8.33 -8.97 6.98
N PHE A 209 -8.90 -8.66 8.14
CA PHE A 209 -9.98 -9.45 8.73
C PHE A 209 -11.33 -8.90 8.29
N LEU A 210 -12.17 -9.79 7.75
CA LEU A 210 -13.54 -9.54 7.34
C LEU A 210 -14.53 -9.77 8.49
N GLN A 211 -14.17 -10.65 9.42
CA GLN A 211 -14.96 -11.00 10.60
C GLN A 211 -14.04 -11.45 11.73
N ARG A 212 -14.58 -11.53 12.94
CA ARG A 212 -13.89 -12.06 14.12
C ARG A 212 -13.54 -13.54 13.92
N THR A 213 -12.34 -13.95 14.31
CA THR A 213 -11.77 -15.30 14.10
C THR A 213 -11.24 -15.94 15.39
N ASP A 214 -11.85 -15.64 16.53
CA ASP A 214 -11.33 -16.08 17.84
C ASP A 214 -11.39 -17.60 18.03
N GLU A 215 -12.16 -18.32 17.22
CA GLU A 215 -12.14 -19.77 17.17
C GLU A 215 -10.76 -20.33 16.78
N LEU A 216 -9.89 -19.54 16.13
CA LEU A 216 -8.50 -19.93 15.87
C LEU A 216 -7.71 -20.22 17.16
N PHE A 217 -8.08 -19.60 18.30
CA PHE A 217 -7.48 -19.89 19.60
C PHE A 217 -7.84 -21.26 20.17
N GLN A 218 -8.73 -22.00 19.51
CA GLN A 218 -9.02 -23.41 19.85
C GLN A 218 -8.07 -24.36 19.11
N CYS A 219 -7.30 -23.86 18.14
CA CYS A 219 -6.32 -24.68 17.45
C CYS A 219 -5.18 -25.14 18.38
N GLY A 220 -4.47 -26.18 17.96
CA GLY A 220 -3.45 -26.84 18.77
C GLY A 220 -2.15 -26.05 18.92
N GLN A 221 -1.02 -26.76 18.92
CA GLN A 221 0.32 -26.21 19.17
C GLN A 221 0.87 -25.41 17.98
N PHE A 222 0.54 -25.82 16.75
CA PHE A 222 0.88 -25.09 15.54
C PHE A 222 -0.15 -25.35 14.44
N CYS A 223 -0.69 -24.29 13.85
CA CYS A 223 -1.67 -24.40 12.77
C CYS A 223 -1.47 -23.31 11.72
N ALA A 224 -1.48 -23.68 10.44
CA ALA A 224 -1.28 -22.72 9.35
C ALA A 224 -2.10 -23.11 8.11
N VAL A 225 -2.34 -22.13 7.24
CA VAL A 225 -3.04 -22.33 5.96
C VAL A 225 -2.03 -22.71 4.87
N PHE A 226 -2.41 -23.62 3.97
CA PHE A 226 -1.57 -24.05 2.85
C PHE A 226 -1.68 -23.13 1.63
N ILE A 227 -0.56 -22.57 1.15
CA ILE A 227 -0.53 -21.76 -0.09
C ILE A 227 -0.60 -22.64 -1.34
N ASN A 228 -0.02 -23.82 -1.24
CA ASN A 228 -0.03 -24.86 -2.25
C ASN A 228 -0.11 -26.21 -1.52
N PRO A 229 -0.31 -27.33 -2.24
CA PRO A 229 -0.50 -28.62 -1.58
C PRO A 229 0.64 -29.08 -0.66
N CYS A 230 1.84 -28.50 -0.72
CA CYS A 230 3.03 -28.96 0.01
C CYS A 230 3.54 -27.95 1.04
N ILE A 231 3.25 -26.66 0.88
CA ILE A 231 3.85 -25.58 1.67
C ILE A 231 2.74 -24.76 2.33
N PHE A 232 2.86 -24.58 3.65
CA PHE A 232 2.02 -23.66 4.39
C PHE A 232 2.53 -22.23 4.33
N HIS A 233 1.64 -21.25 4.41
CA HIS A 233 2.00 -19.84 4.47
C HIS A 233 2.36 -19.42 5.89
N THR A 234 3.36 -18.58 6.06
CA THR A 234 3.67 -17.99 7.37
C THR A 234 2.94 -16.67 7.64
N GLY A 235 2.16 -16.15 6.70
CA GLY A 235 1.47 -14.87 6.88
C GLY A 235 0.31 -14.89 7.88
N LEU A 236 -0.26 -16.05 8.17
CA LEU A 236 -1.14 -16.26 9.32
C LEU A 236 -0.92 -17.69 9.86
N PHE A 237 -0.58 -17.80 11.14
CA PHE A 237 -0.53 -19.08 11.83
C PHE A 237 -0.88 -18.96 13.31
N VAL A 238 -1.43 -20.02 13.87
CA VAL A 238 -1.67 -20.18 15.30
C VAL A 238 -0.50 -20.93 15.90
N LEU A 239 -0.05 -20.51 17.08
CA LEU A 239 0.97 -21.20 17.86
C LEU A 239 0.61 -21.26 19.35
N GLN A 240 1.12 -22.28 20.03
CA GLN A 240 1.25 -22.29 21.48
C GLN A 240 2.65 -21.78 21.87
N PRO A 241 2.76 -20.64 22.58
CA PRO A 241 4.05 -20.11 22.96
C PRO A 241 4.81 -21.08 23.87
N SER A 242 6.11 -21.21 23.67
CA SER A 242 6.97 -22.11 24.43
C SER A 242 8.42 -21.67 24.34
N MET A 243 9.01 -21.33 25.48
CA MET A 243 10.45 -21.02 25.55
C MET A 243 11.33 -22.20 25.15
N LYS A 244 10.83 -23.44 25.28
CA LYS A 244 11.55 -24.63 24.79
C LYS A 244 11.65 -24.61 23.27
N VAL A 245 10.51 -24.43 22.58
CA VAL A 245 10.46 -24.38 21.11
C VAL A 245 11.20 -23.16 20.57
N PHE A 246 11.08 -22.00 21.23
CA PHE A 246 11.82 -20.80 20.83
C PHE A 246 13.33 -21.00 20.89
N LYS A 247 13.86 -21.53 22.01
CA LYS A 247 15.29 -21.79 22.16
C LYS A 247 15.80 -22.85 21.17
N ASP A 248 14.98 -23.86 20.90
CA ASP A 248 15.28 -24.90 19.90
C ASP A 248 15.40 -24.30 18.49
N MET A 249 14.46 -23.45 18.08
CA MET A 249 14.55 -22.73 16.80
C MET A 249 15.77 -21.81 16.71
N LEU A 250 16.16 -21.14 17.80
CA LEU A 250 17.39 -20.35 17.81
C LEU A 250 18.64 -21.24 17.65
N HIS A 251 18.65 -22.41 18.30
CA HIS A 251 19.73 -23.38 18.13
C HIS A 251 19.80 -23.90 16.68
N GLU A 252 18.66 -24.23 16.06
CA GLU A 252 18.59 -24.63 14.65
C GLU A 252 19.10 -23.54 13.69
N LEU A 253 18.93 -22.25 14.03
CA LEU A 253 19.55 -21.15 13.29
C LEU A 253 21.07 -21.09 13.47
N GLU A 254 21.57 -21.34 14.68
CA GLU A 254 23.02 -21.36 14.97
C GLU A 254 23.75 -22.47 14.22
N ILE A 255 23.13 -23.65 14.12
CA ILE A 255 23.67 -24.79 13.35
C ILE A 255 23.34 -24.71 11.85
N VAL A 256 22.68 -23.62 11.42
CA VAL A 256 22.34 -23.33 10.02
C VAL A 256 21.54 -24.46 9.37
N ARG A 257 20.38 -24.78 9.96
CA ARG A 257 19.38 -25.67 9.35
C ARG A 257 19.14 -25.32 7.89
N ASP A 258 18.87 -26.31 7.03
CA ASP A 258 18.54 -26.02 5.64
C ASP A 258 17.31 -25.10 5.54
N ASN A 259 17.45 -24.01 4.78
CA ASN A 259 16.42 -23.01 4.59
C ASN A 259 16.51 -22.47 3.15
N PRO A 260 15.66 -22.98 2.23
CA PRO A 260 15.77 -22.69 0.80
C PRO A 260 15.56 -21.21 0.42
N ASP A 261 14.76 -20.46 1.18
CA ASP A 261 14.47 -19.04 0.89
C ASP A 261 15.24 -18.05 1.78
N GLY A 262 15.98 -18.55 2.77
CA GLY A 262 16.70 -17.75 3.75
C GLY A 262 15.81 -16.85 4.62
N ALA A 263 14.50 -17.13 4.69
CA ALA A 263 13.49 -16.31 5.36
C ALA A 263 12.71 -17.11 6.42
N ASP A 264 11.69 -16.48 7.02
CA ASP A 264 10.80 -17.14 7.99
C ASP A 264 9.95 -18.25 7.34
N GLN A 265 9.55 -18.04 6.09
CA GLN A 265 8.70 -18.96 5.32
C GLN A 265 9.37 -20.32 5.09
N GLY A 266 10.60 -20.37 4.59
CA GLY A 266 11.35 -21.60 4.43
C GLY A 266 11.78 -22.22 5.76
N PHE A 267 12.22 -21.41 6.72
CA PHE A 267 12.62 -21.90 8.04
C PHE A 267 11.46 -22.61 8.75
N LEU A 268 10.31 -21.95 8.91
CA LEU A 268 9.16 -22.52 9.59
C LEU A 268 8.60 -23.73 8.84
N ALA A 269 8.55 -23.69 7.50
CA ALA A 269 8.12 -24.82 6.69
C ALA A 269 9.02 -26.05 6.91
N SER A 270 10.33 -25.86 7.03
CA SER A 270 11.27 -26.95 7.33
C SER A 270 11.17 -27.45 8.78
N TYR A 271 10.92 -26.56 9.74
CA TYR A 271 10.89 -26.89 11.18
C TYR A 271 9.60 -27.61 11.58
N PHE A 272 8.47 -27.22 10.98
CA PHE A 272 7.16 -27.85 11.14
C PHE A 272 6.78 -28.68 9.90
N SER A 273 7.71 -29.49 9.38
CA SER A 273 7.53 -30.29 8.16
C SER A 273 6.32 -31.21 8.21
N ASP A 274 6.02 -31.74 9.40
CA ASP A 274 4.97 -32.73 9.61
C ASP A 274 3.56 -32.13 9.51
N LEU A 275 3.44 -30.79 9.37
CA LEU A 275 2.14 -30.12 9.24
C LEU A 275 1.35 -30.58 8.01
N LEU A 276 2.04 -30.99 6.95
CA LEU A 276 1.41 -31.47 5.72
C LEU A 276 0.50 -32.68 5.98
N ASP A 277 0.95 -33.59 6.85
CA ASP A 277 0.26 -34.84 7.18
C ASP A 277 -0.77 -34.69 8.31
N GLN A 278 -0.93 -33.48 8.86
CA GLN A 278 -1.86 -33.24 9.96
C GLN A 278 -3.33 -33.16 9.51
N PRO A 279 -4.30 -33.42 10.39
CA PRO A 279 -5.71 -33.25 10.09
C PRO A 279 -6.08 -31.77 9.83
N MET A 280 -7.18 -31.56 9.10
CA MET A 280 -7.78 -30.24 8.95
C MET A 280 -8.38 -29.77 10.28
N PHE A 281 -8.18 -28.50 10.61
CA PHE A 281 -8.78 -27.86 11.77
C PHE A 281 -10.27 -27.65 11.58
N HIS A 282 -11.05 -28.16 12.53
CA HIS A 282 -12.46 -27.87 12.70
C HIS A 282 -12.68 -27.40 14.14
N PRO A 283 -13.17 -26.16 14.36
CA PRO A 283 -13.30 -25.61 15.71
C PRO A 283 -14.31 -26.44 16.53
N PRO A 284 -13.93 -26.92 17.73
CA PRO A 284 -14.84 -27.62 18.62
C PRO A 284 -16.03 -26.76 19.05
N SER A 285 -17.25 -27.31 19.01
CA SER A 285 -18.47 -26.60 19.40
C SER A 285 -18.50 -26.21 20.89
N ASN A 286 -17.75 -26.93 21.73
CA ASN A 286 -17.64 -26.69 23.17
C ASN A 286 -16.52 -25.68 23.53
N GLY A 287 -15.80 -25.12 22.55
CA GLY A 287 -14.72 -24.16 22.79
C GLY A 287 -13.44 -24.76 23.37
N THR A 288 -13.30 -26.08 23.38
CA THR A 288 -12.09 -26.75 23.89
C THR A 288 -10.88 -26.49 23.00
N LYS A 289 -9.72 -26.34 23.63
CA LYS A 289 -8.44 -26.21 22.92
C LYS A 289 -7.95 -27.59 22.50
N LEU A 290 -7.62 -27.73 21.23
CA LEU A 290 -7.07 -28.96 20.68
C LEU A 290 -5.59 -29.13 21.09
N ILE A 291 -5.12 -30.38 21.00
CA ILE A 291 -3.73 -30.79 21.21
C ILE A 291 -3.22 -31.36 19.88
N GLY A 292 -1.97 -31.08 19.52
CA GLY A 292 -1.40 -31.46 18.23
C GLY A 292 -1.31 -30.28 17.27
N SER A 293 -0.99 -30.55 16.01
CA SER A 293 -0.93 -29.56 14.95
C SER A 293 -2.04 -29.79 13.93
N TYR A 294 -2.51 -28.74 13.27
CA TYR A 294 -3.63 -28.84 12.34
C TYR A 294 -3.46 -27.93 11.13
N ARG A 295 -3.94 -28.38 9.98
CA ARG A 295 -4.02 -27.55 8.77
C ARG A 295 -5.24 -26.65 8.85
N LEU A 296 -5.06 -25.35 8.66
CA LEU A 296 -6.18 -24.40 8.64
C LEU A 296 -6.86 -24.39 7.27
N PRO A 297 -8.20 -24.32 7.21
CA PRO A 297 -8.95 -24.06 5.98
C PRO A 297 -8.53 -22.79 5.24
N LEU A 298 -8.59 -22.79 3.90
CA LEU A 298 -8.15 -21.66 3.07
C LEU A 298 -8.90 -20.35 3.38
N GLY A 299 -10.15 -20.43 3.83
CA GLY A 299 -10.93 -19.25 4.24
C GLY A 299 -10.29 -18.41 5.36
N TYR A 300 -9.45 -19.01 6.21
CA TYR A 300 -8.70 -18.26 7.23
C TYR A 300 -7.50 -17.51 6.69
N GLN A 301 -7.14 -17.71 5.42
CA GLN A 301 -6.06 -16.98 4.76
C GLN A 301 -6.25 -16.97 3.24
N MET A 302 -7.22 -16.18 2.79
CA MET A 302 -7.62 -16.04 1.40
C MET A 302 -6.59 -15.19 0.64
N ASP A 303 -5.72 -15.83 -0.13
CA ASP A 303 -4.77 -15.16 -1.01
C ASP A 303 -5.51 -14.30 -2.06
N ALA A 304 -5.24 -12.99 -2.05
CA ALA A 304 -5.82 -12.02 -2.97
C ALA A 304 -5.57 -12.34 -4.46
N SER A 305 -4.51 -13.08 -4.80
CA SER A 305 -4.23 -13.52 -6.17
C SER A 305 -5.34 -14.40 -6.75
N TYR A 306 -6.00 -15.23 -5.93
CA TYR A 306 -7.13 -16.04 -6.37
C TYR A 306 -8.33 -15.19 -6.78
N TYR A 307 -8.53 -14.04 -6.14
CA TYR A 307 -9.55 -13.09 -6.55
C TYR A 307 -9.19 -12.43 -7.87
N TYR A 308 -7.96 -11.95 -8.06
CA TYR A 308 -7.61 -11.16 -9.25
C TYR A 308 -7.75 -11.92 -10.57
N LEU A 309 -7.59 -13.25 -10.56
CA LEU A 309 -7.80 -14.08 -11.74
C LEU A 309 -9.27 -14.15 -12.15
N LYS A 310 -10.20 -14.28 -11.19
CA LYS A 310 -11.63 -14.47 -11.45
C LYS A 310 -12.49 -13.21 -11.24
N LEU A 311 -11.91 -12.16 -10.65
CA LEU A 311 -12.60 -10.97 -10.12
C LEU A 311 -13.78 -11.29 -9.17
N ARG A 312 -13.76 -12.47 -8.56
CA ARG A 312 -14.72 -12.92 -7.54
C ARG A 312 -14.08 -13.95 -6.64
N TRP A 313 -14.50 -13.99 -5.39
CA TRP A 313 -14.07 -15.02 -4.45
C TRP A 313 -14.65 -16.37 -4.81
N SER A 314 -13.82 -17.40 -4.73
CA SER A 314 -14.16 -18.80 -5.00
C SER A 314 -13.30 -19.65 -4.07
N ILE A 315 -13.59 -19.59 -2.77
CA ILE A 315 -12.84 -20.29 -1.73
C ILE A 315 -13.44 -21.67 -1.52
N PRO A 316 -12.66 -22.76 -1.60
CA PRO A 316 -13.18 -24.12 -1.59
C PRO A 316 -13.58 -24.60 -0.19
N CYS A 317 -12.98 -24.06 0.88
CA CYS A 317 -13.23 -24.52 2.25
C CYS A 317 -12.93 -23.45 3.31
N GLY A 318 -13.60 -23.56 4.46
CA GLY A 318 -13.42 -22.68 5.60
C GLY A 318 -14.32 -21.43 5.58
N PRO A 319 -14.30 -20.64 6.67
CA PRO A 319 -15.02 -19.39 6.73
C PRO A 319 -14.26 -18.32 5.95
N ASN A 320 -14.94 -17.51 5.12
CA ASN A 320 -14.29 -16.44 4.34
C ASN A 320 -13.91 -15.26 5.26
N SER A 321 -12.83 -15.41 6.02
CA SER A 321 -12.58 -14.57 7.19
C SER A 321 -11.39 -13.61 7.05
N VAL A 322 -10.31 -14.03 6.39
CA VAL A 322 -9.10 -13.20 6.30
C VAL A 322 -8.62 -13.15 4.87
N ILE A 323 -8.37 -11.95 4.35
CA ILE A 323 -7.72 -11.72 3.06
C ILE A 323 -6.25 -11.43 3.32
N THR A 324 -5.36 -12.09 2.59
CA THR A 324 -3.92 -11.84 2.64
C THR A 324 -3.44 -11.31 1.31
N PHE A 325 -2.54 -10.34 1.34
CA PHE A 325 -1.98 -9.71 0.14
C PHE A 325 -0.51 -10.10 -0.08
N PRO A 326 -0.20 -11.34 -0.53
CA PRO A 326 1.17 -11.78 -0.81
C PRO A 326 1.75 -11.15 -2.08
N SER A 327 1.10 -10.10 -2.61
CA SER A 327 1.47 -9.36 -3.81
C SER A 327 2.92 -8.90 -3.79
N ALA A 328 3.48 -8.73 -4.99
CA ALA A 328 4.81 -8.17 -5.20
C ALA A 328 4.99 -6.90 -4.33
N PRO A 329 6.22 -6.64 -3.84
CA PRO A 329 6.57 -5.46 -3.05
C PRO A 329 6.03 -4.12 -3.56
N TRP A 330 5.81 -3.99 -4.87
CA TRP A 330 5.31 -2.79 -5.56
C TRP A 330 3.79 -2.70 -5.70
N LEU A 331 3.05 -3.75 -5.34
CA LEU A 331 1.61 -3.87 -5.55
C LEU A 331 0.87 -4.16 -4.24
N LYS A 332 1.46 -3.75 -3.11
CA LYS A 332 0.80 -3.86 -1.81
C LYS A 332 -0.47 -3.00 -1.78
N PRO A 333 -1.49 -3.41 -1.00
CA PRO A 333 -2.83 -2.83 -1.11
C PRO A 333 -2.90 -1.37 -0.67
N TRP A 334 -1.93 -0.90 0.13
CA TRP A 334 -1.87 0.47 0.60
C TRP A 334 -1.33 1.47 -0.42
N TYR A 335 -0.79 1.03 -1.55
CA TYR A 335 -0.28 1.97 -2.54
C TYR A 335 -1.38 2.59 -3.37
N TRP A 336 -1.33 3.91 -3.50
CA TRP A 336 -2.30 4.64 -4.30
C TRP A 336 -2.36 4.20 -5.78
N TRP A 337 -1.23 3.72 -6.33
CA TRP A 337 -1.15 3.21 -7.70
C TRP A 337 -1.58 1.75 -7.85
N SER A 338 -1.74 0.99 -6.75
CA SER A 338 -2.15 -0.41 -6.82
C SER A 338 -3.58 -0.55 -7.35
N TRP A 339 -4.47 0.40 -7.05
CA TRP A 339 -5.76 0.51 -7.72
C TRP A 339 -5.60 1.39 -8.97
N PRO A 340 -6.26 1.12 -10.12
CA PRO A 340 -7.28 0.09 -10.38
C PRO A 340 -6.74 -1.30 -10.78
N VAL A 341 -5.41 -1.48 -10.82
CA VAL A 341 -4.79 -2.76 -11.22
C VAL A 341 -5.26 -3.91 -10.31
N LEU A 342 -5.21 -3.70 -9.01
CA LEU A 342 -5.58 -4.67 -7.97
C LEU A 342 -6.79 -4.15 -7.17
N PRO A 343 -8.03 -4.48 -7.59
CA PRO A 343 -9.24 -3.85 -7.05
C PRO A 343 -9.47 -4.07 -5.55
N LEU A 344 -9.04 -5.20 -4.99
CA LEU A 344 -9.12 -5.48 -3.55
C LEU A 344 -8.31 -4.50 -2.68
N GLY A 345 -7.38 -3.72 -3.26
CA GLY A 345 -6.71 -2.65 -2.53
C GLY A 345 -7.69 -1.61 -1.96
N LEU A 346 -8.85 -1.41 -2.59
CA LEU A 346 -9.88 -0.53 -2.05
C LEU A 346 -10.45 -1.02 -0.71
N ALA A 347 -10.58 -2.33 -0.51
CA ALA A 347 -11.04 -2.87 0.77
C ALA A 347 -10.05 -2.52 1.90
N TRP A 348 -8.74 -2.53 1.62
CA TRP A 348 -7.74 -2.05 2.57
C TRP A 348 -7.88 -0.56 2.85
N HIS A 349 -8.04 0.26 1.81
CA HIS A 349 -8.18 1.70 1.95
C HIS A 349 -9.48 2.12 2.65
N GLU A 350 -10.54 1.32 2.56
CA GLU A 350 -11.79 1.47 3.30
C GLU A 350 -11.57 1.22 4.80
N GLN A 351 -10.93 0.09 5.16
CA GLN A 351 -10.53 -0.15 6.56
C GLN A 351 -9.63 0.95 7.10
N ARG A 352 -8.65 1.41 6.31
CA ARG A 352 -7.81 2.55 6.69
C ARG A 352 -8.64 3.80 6.94
N ARG A 353 -9.55 4.15 6.02
CA ARG A 353 -10.40 5.35 6.13
C ARG A 353 -11.21 5.32 7.43
N GLU A 354 -11.77 4.17 7.77
CA GLU A 354 -12.61 4.01 8.94
C GLU A 354 -11.83 3.98 10.25
N ASN A 355 -10.63 3.39 10.26
CA ASN A 355 -9.87 3.12 11.49
C ASN A 355 -8.85 4.19 11.85
N LEU A 356 -8.16 4.73 10.84
CA LEU A 356 -7.01 5.62 11.03
C LEU A 356 -7.19 6.97 10.30
N GLY A 357 -7.81 6.94 9.13
CA GLY A 357 -7.93 8.08 8.23
C GLY A 357 -6.66 8.39 7.45
N TYR A 358 -6.66 9.58 6.84
CA TYR A 358 -5.55 10.13 6.02
C TYR A 358 -5.10 11.52 6.53
N GLY A 359 -5.43 11.86 7.78
CA GLY A 359 -5.20 13.19 8.34
C GLY A 359 -3.71 13.58 8.39
N SER A 360 -2.82 12.60 8.60
CA SER A 360 -1.36 12.82 8.60
C SER A 360 -0.80 13.26 7.24
N GLU A 361 -1.35 12.73 6.15
CA GLU A 361 -0.90 13.00 4.79
C GLU A 361 -1.62 14.19 4.15
N LEU A 362 -2.81 14.55 4.65
CA LEU A 362 -3.66 15.59 4.06
C LEU A 362 -2.96 16.96 3.89
N PRO A 363 -2.18 17.49 4.87
CA PRO A 363 -1.45 18.74 4.67
C PRO A 363 -0.47 18.70 3.49
N VAL A 364 0.25 17.58 3.34
CA VAL A 364 1.21 17.40 2.24
C VAL A 364 0.48 17.37 0.89
N LEU A 365 -0.66 16.67 0.83
CA LEU A 365 -1.48 16.61 -0.38
C LEU A 365 -2.01 17.99 -0.80
N LEU A 366 -2.49 18.78 0.17
CA LEU A 366 -2.99 20.14 -0.09
C LEU A 366 -1.88 21.08 -0.56
N ILE A 367 -0.72 21.05 0.10
CA ILE A 367 0.45 21.86 -0.31
C ILE A 367 0.86 21.50 -1.74
N GLN A 368 0.98 20.21 -2.06
CA GLN A 368 1.33 19.76 -3.41
C GLN A 368 0.28 20.23 -4.44
N ALA A 369 -1.01 20.10 -4.15
CA ALA A 369 -2.07 20.56 -5.05
C ALA A 369 -2.00 22.08 -5.32
N VAL A 370 -1.83 22.88 -4.27
CA VAL A 370 -1.69 24.35 -4.37
C VAL A 370 -0.44 24.71 -5.17
N MET A 371 0.70 24.05 -4.91
CA MET A 371 1.93 24.27 -5.67
C MET A 371 1.75 23.96 -7.15
N TYR A 372 1.14 22.82 -7.49
CA TYR A 372 0.93 22.44 -8.89
C TYR A 372 -0.01 23.41 -9.63
N ILE A 373 -1.09 23.84 -8.98
CA ILE A 373 -2.01 24.87 -9.52
C ILE A 373 -1.27 26.20 -9.70
N GLY A 374 -0.46 26.61 -8.71
CA GLY A 374 0.36 27.82 -8.78
C GLY A 374 1.34 27.79 -9.95
N ILE A 375 2.06 26.67 -10.15
CA ILE A 375 2.94 26.46 -11.30
C ILE A 375 2.17 26.59 -12.61
N MET A 376 0.99 25.98 -12.73
CA MET A 376 0.17 26.09 -13.94
C MET A 376 -0.29 27.53 -14.19
N ALA A 377 -0.67 28.29 -13.16
CA ALA A 377 -1.04 29.68 -13.27
C ALA A 377 0.14 30.57 -13.71
N ILE A 378 1.30 30.42 -13.05
CA ILE A 378 2.52 31.17 -13.37
C ILE A 378 2.98 30.86 -14.80
N THR A 379 3.00 29.59 -15.20
CA THR A 379 3.45 29.19 -16.54
C THR A 379 2.51 29.68 -17.64
N ARG A 380 1.20 29.84 -17.38
CA ARG A 380 0.27 30.48 -18.32
C ARG A 380 0.45 32.00 -18.44
N LEU A 381 0.86 32.66 -17.36
CA LEU A 381 1.07 34.11 -17.31
C LEU A 381 2.48 34.52 -17.78
N ALA A 382 3.46 33.62 -17.64
CA ALA A 382 4.82 33.84 -18.09
C ALA A 382 4.85 33.95 -19.63
N ARG A 383 5.47 35.01 -20.15
CA ARG A 383 5.74 35.10 -21.58
C ARG A 383 6.75 34.01 -21.97
N PRO A 384 6.57 33.36 -23.14
CA PRO A 384 7.51 32.34 -23.60
C PRO A 384 8.91 32.94 -23.78
N GLY A 385 9.87 32.40 -23.04
CA GLY A 385 11.22 32.92 -22.96
C GLY A 385 12.24 31.94 -23.54
N LEU A 386 12.42 31.96 -24.86
CA LEU A 386 13.67 31.53 -25.51
C LEU A 386 14.43 32.73 -26.11
N SER A 387 14.20 33.93 -25.59
CA SER A 387 14.98 35.11 -25.95
C SER A 387 16.25 35.16 -25.11
N LYS A 388 17.32 34.49 -25.57
CA LYS A 388 18.73 34.94 -25.48
C LYS A 388 19.81 33.88 -25.73
N LEU A 389 19.49 32.58 -25.86
CA LEU A 389 20.55 31.57 -26.02
C LEU A 389 21.14 31.45 -27.44
N CYS A 390 20.50 32.06 -28.45
CA CYS A 390 20.87 31.93 -29.86
C CYS A 390 21.49 33.21 -30.47
N TYR A 391 22.12 34.08 -29.68
CA TYR A 391 22.67 35.35 -30.20
C TYR A 391 24.16 35.29 -30.59
N ASN A 392 24.69 34.13 -30.99
CA ASN A 392 26.05 34.10 -31.53
C ASN A 392 26.14 33.24 -32.79
N ARG A 393 26.64 33.88 -33.85
CA ARG A 393 26.98 33.36 -35.18
C ARG A 393 27.79 32.07 -35.04
N ARG A 394 27.15 30.90 -35.16
CA ARG A 394 27.81 29.59 -35.01
C ARG A 394 27.80 28.80 -36.34
N PRO A 395 28.85 28.01 -36.61
CA PRO A 395 28.99 27.23 -37.85
C PRO A 395 27.93 26.12 -37.95
N GLU A 396 27.60 25.66 -39.17
CA GLU A 396 26.55 24.65 -39.46
C GLU A 396 26.63 23.39 -38.59
N LYS A 397 27.83 22.88 -38.28
CA LYS A 397 28.03 21.72 -37.37
C LYS A 397 27.50 21.99 -35.96
N SER A 398 27.50 23.24 -35.50
CA SER A 398 26.95 23.63 -34.20
C SER A 398 25.42 23.64 -34.18
N ILE A 399 24.76 23.81 -35.32
CA ILE A 399 23.28 23.81 -35.42
C ILE A 399 22.76 22.38 -35.25
N THR A 400 23.42 21.39 -35.87
CA THR A 400 23.06 19.98 -35.68
C THR A 400 23.24 19.51 -34.24
N ILE A 401 24.32 19.94 -33.58
CA ILE A 401 24.59 19.65 -32.16
C ILE A 401 23.54 20.33 -31.27
N LEU A 402 23.22 21.59 -31.51
CA LEU A 402 22.18 22.33 -30.79
C LEU A 402 20.82 21.64 -30.91
N HIS A 403 20.44 21.25 -32.13
CA HIS A 403 19.18 20.57 -32.42
C HIS A 403 19.08 19.22 -31.70
N THR A 404 20.17 18.44 -31.70
CA THR A 404 20.24 17.16 -30.98
C THR A 404 20.13 17.38 -29.47
N THR A 405 20.81 18.40 -28.96
CA THR A 405 20.81 18.75 -27.53
C THR A 405 19.43 19.19 -27.07
N LEU A 406 18.74 20.03 -27.84
CA LEU A 406 17.38 20.51 -27.54
C LEU A 406 16.37 19.35 -27.55
N LYS A 407 16.46 18.42 -28.51
CA LYS A 407 15.62 17.22 -28.56
C LYS A 407 15.82 16.32 -27.34
N ILE A 408 17.08 16.08 -26.97
CA ILE A 408 17.42 15.28 -25.79
C ILE A 408 16.91 15.98 -24.53
N ALA A 409 17.12 17.28 -24.39
CA ALA A 409 16.65 18.07 -23.25
C ALA A 409 15.11 18.01 -23.12
N ALA A 410 14.38 18.28 -24.20
CA ALA A 410 12.91 18.21 -24.20
C ALA A 410 12.40 16.81 -23.85
N PHE A 411 13.01 15.75 -24.40
CA PHE A 411 12.65 14.38 -24.06
C PHE A 411 12.85 14.06 -22.58
N TRP A 412 14.01 14.40 -22.01
CA TRP A 412 14.28 14.19 -20.58
C TRP A 412 13.38 15.04 -19.69
N SER A 413 13.05 16.27 -20.09
CA SER A 413 12.09 17.11 -19.36
C SER A 413 10.69 16.52 -19.35
N ILE A 414 10.21 15.98 -20.48
CA ILE A 414 8.93 15.26 -20.55
C ILE A 414 8.98 14.02 -19.64
N LEU A 415 10.03 13.21 -19.72
CA LEU A 415 10.16 12.01 -18.89
C LEU A 415 10.18 12.36 -17.39
N ALA A 416 10.92 13.40 -17.01
CA ALA A 416 10.96 13.91 -15.64
C ALA A 416 9.57 14.40 -15.17
N ALA A 417 8.80 15.07 -16.04
CA ALA A 417 7.45 15.51 -15.72
C ALA A 417 6.50 14.36 -15.36
N TYR A 418 6.68 13.18 -15.96
CA TYR A 418 5.91 11.97 -15.59
C TYR A 418 6.47 11.24 -14.36
N ALA A 419 7.78 11.28 -14.14
CA ALA A 419 8.44 10.53 -13.07
C ALA A 419 8.38 11.24 -11.72
N VAL A 420 8.63 12.55 -11.67
CA VAL A 420 8.77 13.31 -10.43
C VAL A 420 7.51 13.25 -9.55
N PRO A 421 6.28 13.51 -10.05
CA PRO A 421 5.08 13.49 -9.22
C PRO A 421 4.86 12.12 -8.56
N PHE A 422 5.22 11.02 -9.23
CA PHE A 422 5.07 9.67 -8.69
C PHE A 422 5.82 9.48 -7.37
N PHE A 423 7.04 10.01 -7.26
CA PHE A 423 7.89 9.88 -6.08
C PHE A 423 7.60 10.91 -4.99
N LEU A 424 6.93 12.02 -5.32
CA LEU A 424 6.57 13.06 -4.35
C LEU A 424 5.29 12.74 -3.58
N ILE A 425 4.35 12.01 -4.20
CA ILE A 425 3.07 11.69 -3.58
C ILE A 425 3.30 10.63 -2.48
N PRO A 426 2.84 10.86 -1.23
CA PRO A 426 3.00 9.88 -0.17
C PRO A 426 2.35 8.55 -0.57
N ARG A 427 3.11 7.46 -0.45
CA ARG A 427 2.75 6.17 -1.08
C ARG A 427 1.44 5.58 -0.57
N THR A 428 1.10 5.81 0.69
CA THR A 428 0.00 5.13 1.37
C THR A 428 -1.35 5.84 1.23
N VAL A 429 -1.42 6.96 0.51
CA VAL A 429 -2.64 7.78 0.38
C VAL A 429 -3.74 7.06 -0.38
N HIS A 430 -4.98 7.52 -0.22
CA HIS A 430 -6.11 6.94 -0.93
C HIS A 430 -5.90 7.02 -2.46
N PRO A 431 -6.20 5.95 -3.23
CA PRO A 431 -5.95 5.91 -4.67
C PRO A 431 -6.57 7.08 -5.45
N LEU A 432 -7.78 7.50 -5.08
CA LEU A 432 -8.43 8.66 -5.70
C LEU A 432 -7.62 9.95 -5.52
N PHE A 433 -7.07 10.21 -4.33
CA PHE A 433 -6.22 11.37 -4.10
C PHE A 433 -4.87 11.23 -4.78
N GLY A 434 -4.26 10.04 -4.72
CA GLY A 434 -2.98 9.76 -5.37
C GLY A 434 -3.03 9.95 -6.89
N TRP A 435 -3.99 9.34 -7.58
CA TRP A 435 -4.13 9.51 -9.03
C TRP A 435 -4.51 10.94 -9.42
N SER A 436 -5.41 11.60 -8.67
CA SER A 436 -5.79 12.99 -8.97
C SER A 436 -4.59 13.93 -8.85
N LEU A 437 -3.81 13.77 -7.77
CA LEU A 437 -2.62 14.58 -7.53
C LEU A 437 -1.49 14.23 -8.51
N TYR A 438 -1.36 12.97 -8.92
CA TYR A 438 -0.42 12.54 -9.95
C TYR A 438 -0.75 13.21 -11.28
N MET A 439 -2.01 13.13 -11.73
CA MET A 439 -2.45 13.76 -12.98
C MET A 439 -2.26 15.27 -12.96
N LEU A 440 -2.58 15.92 -11.83
CA LEU A 440 -2.35 17.35 -11.63
C LEU A 440 -0.86 17.70 -11.67
N GLY A 441 -0.01 16.94 -10.99
CA GLY A 441 1.43 17.13 -10.96
C GLY A 441 2.08 16.95 -12.33
N VAL A 442 1.68 15.91 -13.07
CA VAL A 442 2.17 15.70 -14.44
C VAL A 442 1.70 16.84 -15.36
N ALA A 443 0.42 17.24 -15.31
CA ALA A 443 -0.08 18.37 -16.10
C ALA A 443 0.66 19.68 -15.78
N SER A 444 0.97 19.92 -14.51
CA SER A 444 1.71 21.08 -14.02
C SER A 444 3.15 21.10 -14.53
N LEU A 445 3.88 19.99 -14.44
CA LEU A 445 5.25 19.94 -14.93
C LEU A 445 5.30 19.97 -16.47
N LEU A 446 4.34 19.34 -17.15
CA LEU A 446 4.23 19.44 -18.60
C LEU A 446 3.91 20.87 -19.06
N SER A 447 3.21 21.70 -18.27
CA SER A 447 2.98 23.11 -18.62
C SER A 447 4.28 23.92 -18.59
N ILE A 448 5.25 23.58 -17.74
CA ILE A 448 6.60 24.15 -17.78
C ILE A 448 7.29 23.76 -19.09
N VAL A 449 7.28 22.47 -19.45
CA VAL A 449 7.94 21.96 -20.67
C VAL A 449 7.31 22.58 -21.93
N ILE A 450 5.98 22.65 -21.98
CA ILE A 450 5.24 23.26 -23.09
C ILE A 450 5.69 24.71 -23.30
N ASN A 451 5.78 25.51 -22.23
CA ASN A 451 6.18 26.90 -22.34
C ASN A 451 7.69 27.09 -22.60
N ALA A 452 8.54 26.27 -21.98
CA ALA A 452 10.00 26.36 -22.13
C ALA A 452 10.47 26.01 -23.55
N PHE A 453 9.82 25.03 -24.19
CA PHE A 453 10.18 24.55 -25.52
C PHE A 453 9.19 24.99 -26.60
N LEU A 454 8.22 25.87 -26.27
CA LEU A 454 7.18 26.36 -27.20
C LEU A 454 6.44 25.23 -27.93
N LEU A 455 6.16 24.13 -27.22
CA LEU A 455 5.55 22.94 -27.81
C LEU A 455 4.03 23.10 -27.91
N PRO A 456 3.39 22.48 -28.91
CA PRO A 456 1.93 22.42 -28.98
C PRO A 456 1.39 21.61 -27.78
N PRO A 457 0.45 22.15 -26.98
CA PRO A 457 -0.03 21.49 -25.77
C PRO A 457 -0.68 20.13 -26.00
N LEU A 458 -1.53 20.01 -27.02
CA LEU A 458 -2.31 18.79 -27.28
C LEU A 458 -1.43 17.55 -27.56
N PRO A 459 -0.42 17.62 -28.44
CA PRO A 459 0.54 16.52 -28.62
C PRO A 459 1.28 16.11 -27.33
N VAL A 460 1.69 17.06 -26.50
CA VAL A 460 2.40 16.77 -25.24
C VAL A 460 1.47 16.11 -24.20
N LEU A 461 0.22 16.57 -24.11
CA LEU A 461 -0.78 16.05 -23.18
C LEU A 461 -1.45 14.74 -23.65
N THR A 462 -1.21 14.30 -24.89
CA THR A 462 -1.84 13.09 -25.45
C THR A 462 -1.56 11.85 -24.60
N VAL A 463 -0.33 11.69 -24.09
CA VAL A 463 0.04 10.54 -23.25
C VAL A 463 -0.72 10.58 -21.91
N LEU A 464 -0.87 11.76 -21.31
CA LEU A 464 -1.62 11.94 -20.07
C LEU A 464 -3.10 11.57 -20.23
N LEU A 465 -3.71 11.98 -21.35
CA LEU A 465 -5.09 11.63 -21.70
C LEU A 465 -5.25 10.12 -21.94
N GLY A 466 -4.27 9.49 -22.60
CA GLY A 466 -4.24 8.04 -22.78
C GLY A 466 -4.12 7.28 -21.45
N MET A 467 -3.32 7.79 -20.51
CA MET A 467 -3.24 7.22 -19.16
C MET A 467 -4.57 7.34 -18.41
N LEU A 468 -5.24 8.50 -18.49
CA LEU A 468 -6.55 8.69 -17.87
C LEU A 468 -7.59 7.73 -18.43
N GLY A 469 -7.63 7.54 -19.76
CA GLY A 469 -8.51 6.56 -20.38
C GLY A 469 -8.16 5.12 -19.99
N SER A 470 -6.87 4.78 -19.88
CA SER A 470 -6.43 3.46 -19.39
C SER A 470 -6.89 3.19 -17.94
N LEU A 471 -6.83 4.20 -17.06
CA LEU A 471 -7.37 4.09 -15.69
C LEU A 471 -8.87 3.81 -15.70
N PHE A 472 -9.63 4.50 -16.56
CA PHE A 472 -11.07 4.27 -16.69
C PHE A 472 -11.37 2.85 -17.18
N VAL A 473 -10.65 2.38 -18.20
CA VAL A 473 -10.75 1.00 -18.71
C VAL A 473 -10.46 0.02 -17.57
N MET A 474 -9.35 0.17 -16.85
CA MET A 474 -9.00 -0.75 -15.75
C MET A 474 -10.00 -0.74 -14.59
N ALA A 475 -10.60 0.41 -14.28
CA ALA A 475 -11.56 0.59 -13.19
C ALA A 475 -12.98 0.12 -13.55
N PHE A 476 -13.23 -0.19 -14.82
CA PHE A 476 -14.57 -0.53 -15.29
C PHE A 476 -15.06 -1.86 -14.69
N PRO A 477 -16.30 -1.94 -14.16
CA PRO A 477 -16.72 -3.09 -13.34
C PRO A 477 -17.24 -4.31 -14.12
N TRP A 478 -17.44 -4.21 -15.44
CA TRP A 478 -18.15 -5.24 -16.23
C TRP A 478 -17.30 -6.42 -16.72
N TYR A 479 -16.06 -6.56 -16.25
CA TYR A 479 -15.22 -7.68 -16.66
C TYR A 479 -15.68 -8.99 -16.03
N SER A 480 -15.80 -10.03 -16.84
CA SER A 480 -16.15 -11.39 -16.38
C SER A 480 -15.07 -11.98 -15.47
N ASP A 481 -13.82 -11.67 -15.75
CA ASP A 481 -12.64 -12.18 -15.05
C ASP A 481 -11.42 -11.28 -15.33
N GLY A 482 -10.32 -11.57 -14.63
CA GLY A 482 -9.09 -10.77 -14.72
C GLY A 482 -8.38 -10.87 -16.05
N VAL A 483 -8.54 -11.98 -16.78
CA VAL A 483 -7.91 -12.21 -18.09
C VAL A 483 -8.58 -11.35 -19.14
N VAL A 484 -9.91 -11.36 -19.20
CA VAL A 484 -10.68 -10.48 -20.10
C VAL A 484 -10.36 -9.01 -19.84
N ARG A 485 -10.30 -8.61 -18.57
CA ARG A 485 -9.87 -7.26 -18.20
C ARG A 485 -8.49 -6.91 -18.75
N ALA A 486 -7.51 -7.79 -18.56
CA ALA A 486 -6.16 -7.57 -19.07
C ALA A 486 -6.14 -7.43 -20.61
N LEU A 487 -6.85 -8.32 -21.33
CA LEU A 487 -6.95 -8.26 -22.79
C LEU A 487 -7.55 -6.95 -23.29
N VAL A 488 -8.59 -6.44 -22.62
CA VAL A 488 -9.22 -5.15 -22.98
C VAL A 488 -8.28 -3.98 -22.73
N VAL A 489 -7.50 -4.00 -21.64
CA VAL A 489 -6.45 -3.00 -21.39
C VAL A 489 -5.36 -3.05 -22.46
N PHE A 490 -4.93 -4.25 -22.86
CA PHE A 490 -3.98 -4.42 -23.97
C PHE A 490 -4.55 -3.90 -25.29
N ALA A 491 -5.80 -4.19 -25.60
CA ALA A 491 -6.48 -3.68 -26.80
C ALA A 491 -6.57 -2.15 -26.79
N TYR A 492 -6.91 -1.55 -25.64
CA TYR A 492 -6.91 -0.10 -25.46
C TYR A 492 -5.52 0.50 -25.74
N ALA A 493 -4.47 -0.05 -25.12
CA ALA A 493 -3.09 0.41 -25.32
C ALA A 493 -2.65 0.27 -26.79
N PHE A 494 -3.00 -0.84 -27.44
CA PHE A 494 -2.75 -1.05 -28.86
C PHE A 494 -3.42 0.02 -29.72
N CYS A 495 -4.70 0.31 -29.50
CA CYS A 495 -5.45 1.35 -30.21
C CYS A 495 -4.93 2.77 -29.95
N CYS A 496 -4.43 3.06 -28.75
CA CYS A 496 -3.84 4.35 -28.43
C CYS A 496 -2.42 4.54 -29.00
N SER A 497 -1.70 3.45 -29.29
CA SER A 497 -0.30 3.52 -29.72
C SER A 497 -0.04 4.36 -30.98
N PRO A 498 -0.86 4.32 -32.05
CA PRO A 498 -0.63 5.15 -33.24
C PRO A 498 -0.90 6.63 -32.97
N ILE A 499 -1.86 6.93 -32.08
CA ILE A 499 -2.19 8.30 -31.66
C ILE A 499 -1.01 8.90 -30.89
N VAL A 500 -0.49 8.15 -29.91
CA VAL A 500 0.70 8.54 -29.14
C VAL A 500 1.91 8.73 -30.06
N TRP A 501 2.13 7.83 -31.02
CA TRP A 501 3.20 7.95 -32.00
C TRP A 501 3.06 9.20 -32.88
N SER A 502 1.86 9.47 -33.40
CA SER A 502 1.57 10.67 -34.19
C SER A 502 1.82 11.95 -33.38
N SER A 503 1.39 12.00 -32.12
CA SER A 503 1.66 13.12 -31.22
C SER A 503 3.15 13.29 -30.93
N LEU A 504 3.90 12.21 -30.72
CA LEU A 504 5.36 12.25 -30.56
C LEU A 504 6.04 12.85 -31.80
N MET A 505 5.62 12.45 -33.00
CA MET A 505 6.15 13.02 -34.24
C MET A 505 5.87 14.52 -34.34
N LYS A 506 4.66 14.97 -33.96
CA LYS A 506 4.31 16.40 -33.91
C LYS A 506 5.20 17.19 -32.94
N VAL A 507 5.54 16.61 -31.78
CA VAL A 507 6.49 17.23 -30.83
C VAL A 507 7.87 17.35 -31.44
N ILE A 508 8.37 16.29 -32.09
CA ILE A 508 9.69 16.27 -32.74
C ILE A 508 9.76 17.31 -33.87
N VAL A 509 8.72 17.40 -34.71
CA VAL A 509 8.63 18.39 -35.80
C VAL A 509 8.53 19.81 -35.25
N SER A 510 7.79 20.03 -34.16
CA SER A 510 7.74 21.35 -33.52
C SER A 510 9.11 21.81 -33.02
N LEU A 511 9.90 20.90 -32.43
CA LEU A 511 11.27 21.19 -32.00
C LEU A 511 12.20 21.48 -33.18
N GLN A 512 12.00 20.81 -34.33
CA GLN A 512 12.72 21.11 -35.57
C GLN A 512 12.42 22.53 -36.06
N ASN A 513 11.14 22.86 -36.21
CA ASN A 513 10.69 24.16 -36.72
C ASN A 513 11.12 25.34 -35.82
N LEU A 514 11.23 25.11 -34.51
CA LEU A 514 11.69 26.11 -33.55
C LEU A 514 13.14 26.52 -33.81
N VAL A 515 14.03 25.54 -34.01
CA VAL A 515 15.45 25.78 -34.30
C VAL A 515 15.63 26.45 -35.68
N GLU A 516 14.83 26.06 -36.66
CA GLU A 516 14.86 26.66 -38.00
C GLU A 516 14.36 28.12 -37.99
N ARG A 517 13.27 28.42 -37.29
CA ARG A 517 12.79 29.82 -37.15
C ARG A 517 13.86 30.73 -36.54
N ASP A 518 14.54 30.30 -35.49
CA ASP A 518 15.61 31.10 -34.86
C ASP A 518 16.85 31.24 -35.76
N ALA A 519 17.14 30.27 -36.63
CA ALA A 519 18.24 30.35 -37.59
C ALA A 519 17.98 31.31 -38.76
N PHE A 520 16.71 31.52 -39.15
CA PHE A 520 16.32 32.35 -40.30
C PHE A 520 15.99 33.83 -39.97
N PHE A 521 15.77 34.17 -38.69
CA PHE A 521 15.45 35.54 -38.26
C PHE A 521 16.62 36.58 -38.12
N PRO A 522 17.87 36.40 -38.63
CA PRO A 522 18.82 37.52 -38.70
C PRO A 522 18.56 38.53 -39.83
N ARG A 523 17.76 38.19 -40.85
CA ARG A 523 17.77 38.92 -42.15
C ARG A 523 16.92 40.20 -42.23
N LEU A 524 16.19 40.58 -41.18
CA LEU A 524 15.25 41.71 -41.23
C LEU A 524 15.69 42.93 -40.40
N GLY A 525 16.92 42.92 -39.86
CA GLY A 525 17.43 43.97 -38.98
C GLY A 525 18.64 44.76 -39.49
N GLU A 526 19.22 44.44 -40.65
CA GLU A 526 20.27 45.27 -41.26
C GLU A 526 19.62 46.30 -42.18
N SER A 527 19.62 47.55 -41.71
CA SER A 527 19.30 48.75 -42.47
C SER A 527 20.01 48.75 -43.82
N THR A 528 19.26 49.04 -44.87
CA THR A 528 19.75 49.42 -46.19
C THR A 528 20.73 50.59 -46.05
N GLU A 529 22.04 50.31 -46.05
CA GLU A 529 23.04 51.36 -46.30
C GLU A 529 22.87 51.79 -47.76
N MET A 530 22.37 53.02 -47.96
CA MET A 530 22.55 53.76 -49.20
C MET A 530 24.05 53.84 -49.47
N SER A 531 24.52 53.09 -50.47
CA SER A 531 25.85 53.32 -51.05
C SER A 531 25.79 54.62 -51.83
N GLU A 532 26.44 55.66 -51.28
CA GLU A 532 26.81 56.87 -51.99
C GLU A 532 27.57 56.51 -53.27
N PHE A 533 26.93 56.77 -54.41
CA PHE A 533 27.61 56.83 -55.70
C PHE A 533 28.50 58.08 -55.72
N ASN A 534 29.82 57.89 -55.63
CA ASN A 534 30.78 58.92 -56.00
C ASN A 534 31.39 58.63 -57.37
N LYS A 535 31.00 59.51 -58.32
CA LYS A 535 31.75 60.05 -59.47
C LYS A 535 32.40 59.11 -60.49
N LEU A 536 31.97 59.27 -61.74
CA LEU A 536 32.87 59.38 -62.90
C LEU A 536 32.21 60.20 -64.03
N TYR A 537 32.95 61.23 -64.45
CA TYR A 537 32.77 62.23 -65.53
C TYR A 537 31.75 63.35 -65.35
#